data_AF-A0A5C6RFK1-F1
#
_entry.id   AF-A0A5C6RFK1-F1
#
_cell.length_a   1.000
_cell.length_b   1.000
_cell.length_c   1.000
_cell.angle_alpha   90.00
_cell.angle_beta   90.00
_cell.angle_gamma   90.00
#
_symmetry.space_group_name_H-M   'P 1'
#
loop_
_entity.id
_entity.type
_entity.pdbx_description
1 polymer ?
#
loop_
_entity_poly.entity_id
_entity_poly.type
_entity_poly.pdbx_seq_one_letter_code
_entity_poly.pdbx_strand_id
1 'polypeptide(L)'
;MKYKIHRATGADLEQIAQSLAPKLRGWIRYFSPFYPSALREVFSALNARLVRWITNKYKSFRRRKYQAWQKLKEIASDFPNLFEHWKYGYTP
;
A
#
# COMPACT_ATOMS: atom_id res chain seq x y z
N MET A 1 2.04 -11.84 6.94
CA MET A 1 3.09 -11.38 5.99
C MET A 1 4.27 -10.75 6.73
N LYS A 2 5.45 -11.40 6.77
CA LYS A 2 6.69 -10.88 7.39
C LYS A 2 7.44 -9.92 6.44
N TYR A 3 6.75 -8.94 5.84
CA TYR A 3 7.41 -7.86 5.08
C TYR A 3 7.46 -6.61 5.95
N LYS A 4 8.64 -6.24 6.44
CA LYS A 4 8.85 -5.03 7.27
C LYS A 4 8.89 -3.77 6.40
N ILE A 5 7.89 -3.58 5.53
CA ILE A 5 7.78 -2.44 4.60
C ILE A 5 7.98 -1.12 5.34
N HIS A 6 7.39 -0.97 6.52
CA HIS A 6 7.51 0.19 7.39
C HIS A 6 8.94 0.56 7.85
N ARG A 7 9.94 -0.31 7.67
CA ARG A 7 11.35 -0.06 8.04
C ARG A 7 12.24 0.31 6.85
N ALA A 8 11.75 0.18 5.62
CA ALA A 8 12.51 0.47 4.41
C ALA A 8 12.52 1.98 4.09
N THR A 9 12.97 2.82 5.03
CA THR A 9 12.97 4.28 4.85
C THR A 9 13.94 4.77 3.77
N GLY A 10 14.94 3.96 3.42
CA GLY A 10 15.87 4.22 2.31
C GLY A 10 15.38 3.72 0.94
N ALA A 11 14.28 2.96 0.88
CA ALA A 11 13.67 2.58 -0.39
C ALA A 11 12.67 3.65 -0.82
N ASP A 12 12.40 3.75 -2.12
CA ASP A 12 11.32 4.59 -2.65
C ASP A 12 10.00 3.82 -2.78
N LEU A 13 8.90 4.57 -2.87
CA LEU A 13 7.57 3.97 -2.91
C LEU A 13 7.39 3.05 -4.13
N GLU A 14 8.03 3.40 -5.26
CA GLU A 14 8.10 2.57 -6.46
C GLU A 14 8.83 1.25 -6.23
N GLN A 15 9.97 1.26 -5.54
CA GLN A 15 10.72 0.03 -5.22
C GLN A 15 9.89 -0.89 -4.31
N ILE A 16 9.15 -0.32 -3.36
CA ILE A 16 8.21 -1.07 -2.53
C ILE A 16 7.12 -1.69 -3.41
N ALA A 17 6.52 -0.91 -4.30
CA ALA A 17 5.50 -1.39 -5.21
C ALA A 17 5.98 -2.53 -6.12
N GLN A 18 7.15 -2.37 -6.75
CA GLN A 18 7.77 -3.39 -7.60
C GLN A 18 8.04 -4.69 -6.83
N SER A 19 8.56 -4.59 -5.60
CA SER A 19 8.84 -5.76 -4.76
C SER A 19 7.58 -6.55 -4.37
N LEU A 20 6.43 -5.87 -4.26
CA LEU A 20 5.15 -6.46 -3.89
C LEU A 20 4.34 -6.92 -5.09
N ALA A 21 4.52 -6.31 -6.26
CA ALA A 21 3.77 -6.56 -7.48
C ALA A 21 3.55 -8.06 -7.79
N PRO A 22 4.59 -8.93 -7.83
CA PRO A 22 4.36 -10.35 -8.17
C PRO A 22 3.46 -11.06 -7.16
N LYS A 23 3.55 -10.71 -5.87
CA LYS A 23 2.71 -11.30 -4.81
C LYS A 23 1.27 -10.83 -4.89
N LEU A 24 1.08 -9.52 -5.08
CA LEU A 24 -0.24 -8.92 -5.20
C LEU A 24 -0.98 -9.46 -6.42
N ARG A 25 -0.32 -9.59 -7.59
CA ARG A 25 -0.92 -10.20 -8.79
C ARG A 25 -1.40 -11.62 -8.52
N GLY A 26 -0.58 -12.45 -7.88
CA GLY A 26 -0.95 -13.82 -7.53
C GLY A 26 -2.18 -13.88 -6.63
N TRP A 27 -2.23 -13.02 -5.61
CA TRP A 27 -3.36 -12.94 -4.70
C TRP A 27 -4.64 -12.45 -5.37
N ILE A 28 -4.56 -11.40 -6.19
CA ILE A 28 -5.73 -10.88 -6.92
C ILE A 28 -6.26 -11.96 -7.85
N ARG A 29 -5.40 -12.60 -8.65
CA ARG A 29 -5.82 -13.64 -9.60
C ARG A 29 -6.48 -14.83 -8.92
N TYR A 30 -5.95 -15.26 -7.78
CA TYR A 30 -6.44 -16.47 -7.11
C TYR A 30 -7.66 -16.20 -6.24
N PHE A 31 -7.68 -15.10 -5.48
CA PHE A 31 -8.71 -14.85 -4.46
C PHE A 31 -9.85 -13.94 -4.94
N SER A 32 -9.69 -13.17 -6.03
CA SER A 32 -10.74 -12.20 -6.42
C SER A 32 -12.10 -12.81 -6.78
N PRO A 33 -12.20 -14.00 -7.42
CA PRO A 33 -13.51 -14.55 -7.76
C PRO A 33 -14.27 -15.09 -6.54
N PHE A 34 -13.55 -15.50 -5.51
CA PHE A 34 -14.11 -16.27 -4.39
C PHE A 34 -14.21 -15.48 -3.09
N TYR A 35 -13.29 -14.53 -2.84
CA TYR A 35 -13.15 -13.84 -1.55
C TYR A 35 -12.87 -12.33 -1.69
N PRO A 36 -13.75 -11.55 -2.34
CA PRO A 36 -13.54 -10.12 -2.54
C PRO A 36 -13.49 -9.31 -1.23
N SER A 37 -14.24 -9.71 -0.20
CA SER A 37 -14.23 -9.09 1.13
C SER A 37 -12.89 -9.29 1.85
N ALA A 38 -12.37 -10.53 1.84
CA ALA A 38 -11.06 -10.84 2.42
C ALA A 38 -9.93 -10.07 1.71
N LEU A 39 -9.98 -9.96 0.38
CA LEU A 39 -9.02 -9.12 -0.37
C LEU A 39 -9.08 -7.65 0.07
N ARG A 40 -10.29 -7.10 0.26
CA ARG A 40 -10.45 -5.71 0.74
C ARG A 40 -9.79 -5.50 2.10
N GLU A 41 -9.95 -6.44 3.03
CA GLU A 41 -9.29 -6.37 4.35
C GLU A 41 -7.77 -6.45 4.23
N VAL A 42 -7.26 -7.38 3.42
CA VAL A 42 -5.83 -7.56 3.18
C VAL A 42 -5.20 -6.30 2.58
N PHE A 43 -5.84 -5.71 1.56
CA PHE A 43 -5.34 -4.50 0.93
C PHE A 43 -5.50 -3.25 1.81
N SER A 44 -6.56 -3.18 2.62
CA SER A 44 -6.68 -2.14 3.66
C SER A 44 -5.53 -2.21 4.67
N ALA A 45 -5.18 -3.42 5.11
CA ALA A 45 -4.03 -3.64 5.99
C ALA A 45 -2.69 -3.34 5.30
N LEU A 46 -2.59 -3.52 3.98
CA LEU A 46 -1.42 -3.11 3.20
C LEU A 46 -1.32 -1.58 3.12
N ASN A 47 -2.40 -0.89 2.77
CA ASN A 47 -2.47 0.58 2.72
C ASN A 47 -2.11 1.19 4.09
N ALA A 48 -2.61 0.62 5.20
CA ALA A 48 -2.23 1.04 6.54
C ALA A 48 -0.72 0.89 6.83
N ARG A 49 -0.07 -0.15 6.29
CA ARG A 49 1.39 -0.32 6.40
C ARG A 49 2.15 0.68 5.54
N LEU A 50 1.65 1.04 4.36
CA LEU A 50 2.21 2.11 3.52
C LEU A 50 2.13 3.46 4.23
N VAL A 51 1.01 3.77 4.89
CA VAL A 51 0.91 4.99 5.73
C VAL A 51 1.93 4.96 6.86
N ARG A 52 2.11 3.82 7.54
CA ARG A 52 3.15 3.69 8.57
C ARG A 52 4.55 3.90 7.99
N TRP A 53 4.81 3.44 6.77
CA TRP A 53 6.05 3.71 6.07
C TRP A 53 6.23 5.21 5.79
N ILE A 54 5.22 5.92 5.27
CA ILE A 54 5.26 7.38 5.06
C ILE A 54 5.61 8.09 6.38
N THR A 55 4.94 7.74 7.48
CA THR A 55 5.21 8.35 8.80
C THR A 55 6.61 8.08 9.33
N ASN A 56 7.24 6.98 8.92
CA ASN A 56 8.60 6.62 9.34
C ASN A 56 9.67 7.25 8.43
N LYS A 57 9.44 7.32 7.11
CA LYS A 57 10.37 7.93 6.14
C LYS A 57 10.45 9.44 6.33
N TYR A 58 9.31 10.08 6.52
CA TYR A 58 9.22 11.55 6.60
C TYR A 58 8.94 11.99 8.03
N LYS A 59 9.93 12.61 8.67
CA LYS A 59 9.82 13.11 10.05
C LYS A 59 8.67 14.12 10.23
N SER A 60 8.30 14.85 9.17
CA SER A 60 7.15 15.79 9.15
C SER A 60 5.80 15.12 9.44
N PHE A 61 5.69 13.82 9.16
CA PHE A 61 4.47 13.04 9.41
C PHE A 61 4.52 12.26 10.73
N ARG A 62 5.58 12.40 11.54
CA ARG A 62 5.70 11.71 12.83
C ARG A 62 4.56 12.20 13.76
N ARG A 63 3.67 11.29 14.13
CA ARG A 63 2.38 11.55 14.86
C ARG A 63 1.24 12.13 14.02
N ARG A 64 1.44 12.44 12.75
CA ARG A 64 0.40 12.98 11.85
C ARG A 64 -0.16 11.89 10.94
N LYS A 65 -0.65 10.79 11.55
CA LYS A 65 -1.13 9.60 10.82
C LYS A 65 -2.25 9.93 9.83
N TYR A 66 -3.18 10.82 10.21
CA TYR A 66 -4.26 11.26 9.31
C TYR A 66 -3.71 11.98 8.07
N GLN A 67 -2.76 12.90 8.23
CA GLN A 67 -2.14 13.59 7.09
C GLN A 67 -1.34 12.63 6.21
N ALA A 68 -0.69 11.62 6.81
CA ALA A 68 0.00 10.59 6.04
C ALA A 68 -0.99 9.71 5.23
N TRP A 69 -2.19 9.45 5.76
CA TRP A 69 -3.29 8.84 4.99
C TRP A 69 -3.72 9.71 3.82
N GLN A 70 -3.96 11.00 4.06
CA GLN A 70 -4.32 11.93 2.99
C GLN A 70 -3.24 12.01 1.91
N LYS A 71 -1.96 12.03 2.31
CA LYS A 71 -0.86 12.02 1.35
C LYS A 71 -0.81 10.73 0.53
N LEU A 72 -1.09 9.58 1.15
CA LEU A 72 -1.17 8.32 0.41
C LEU A 72 -2.35 8.30 -0.57
N LYS A 73 -3.50 8.89 -0.20
CA LYS A 73 -4.67 9.05 -1.08
C LYS A 73 -4.36 9.94 -2.28
N GLU A 74 -3.72 11.07 -2.04
CA GLU A 74 -3.23 11.97 -3.10
C GLU A 74 -2.31 11.22 -4.08
N ILE A 75 -1.30 10.52 -3.56
CA ILE A 75 -0.40 9.70 -4.39
C ILE A 75 -1.17 8.62 -5.18
N ALA A 76 -2.17 7.98 -4.58
CA ALA A 76 -2.97 6.96 -5.27
C ALA A 76 -3.88 7.57 -6.35
N SER A 77 -4.32 8.82 -6.17
CA SER A 77 -5.07 9.56 -7.18
C SER A 77 -4.17 9.99 -8.35
N ASP A 78 -2.95 10.46 -8.05
CA ASP A 78 -1.99 10.92 -9.06
C ASP A 78 -1.37 9.74 -9.83
N PHE A 79 -1.13 8.63 -9.13
CA PHE A 79 -0.48 7.43 -9.67
C PHE A 79 -1.29 6.16 -9.39
N PRO A 80 -2.49 6.00 -10.00
CA PRO A 80 -3.40 4.88 -9.71
C PRO A 80 -2.81 3.51 -10.09
N ASN A 81 -1.79 3.49 -10.97
CA ASN A 81 -1.14 2.27 -11.43
C ASN A 81 0.12 1.88 -10.64
N LEU A 82 0.52 2.68 -9.65
CA LEU A 82 1.76 2.47 -8.89
C LEU A 82 1.75 1.13 -8.16
N PHE A 83 0.64 0.80 -7.49
CA PHE A 83 0.45 -0.51 -6.87
C PHE A 83 -0.57 -1.34 -7.63
N GLU A 84 -0.34 -2.65 -7.69
CA GLU A 84 -1.23 -3.56 -8.41
C GLU A 84 -2.66 -3.52 -7.88
N HIS A 85 -2.87 -3.47 -6.56
CA HIS A 85 -4.20 -3.46 -5.98
C HIS A 85 -4.96 -2.15 -6.19
N TRP A 86 -4.27 -1.02 -6.40
CA TRP A 86 -4.91 0.26 -6.72
C TRP A 86 -5.61 0.23 -8.09
N LYS A 87 -5.05 -0.51 -9.06
CA LYS A 87 -5.65 -0.72 -10.38
C LYS A 87 -7.04 -1.38 -10.32
N TYR A 88 -7.30 -2.15 -9.27
CA TYR A 88 -8.56 -2.86 -9.03
C TYR A 88 -9.47 -2.10 -8.04
N GLY A 89 -9.19 -0.84 -7.75
CA GLY A 89 -10.01 0.01 -6.86
C GLY A 89 -9.77 -0.20 -5.37
N TYR A 90 -8.73 -0.95 -4.96
CA TYR A 90 -8.34 -1.08 -3.56
C TYR A 90 -7.45 0.09 -3.11
N THR A 91 -7.89 1.30 -3.38
CA THR A 91 -7.16 2.53 -3.04
C THR A 91 -7.26 2.83 -1.53
N PRO A 92 -6.31 3.61 -0.97
CA PRO A 92 -6.33 4.04 0.43
C PRO A 92 -7.48 5.00 0.77
#